data_AF-C4YG59-F1
#
_entry.id   AF-C4YG59-F1
#
_cell.length_a   1.000
_cell.length_b   1.000
_cell.length_c   1.000
_cell.angle_alpha   90.00
_cell.angle_beta   90.00
_cell.angle_gamma   90.00
#
_symmetry.space_group_name_H-M   'P 1'
#
loop_
_entity.id
_entity.type
_entity.pdbx_description
1 polymer ?
#
loop_
_entity_poly.entity_id
_entity_poly.type
_entity_poly.pdbx_seq_one_letter_code
_entity_poly.pdbx_strand_id
1 'polypeptide(L)'
;MTYWNGTILGPPHSNHENRIYSLNIICDESYPDKPPIVTFVSKINLPCVDKNGHVLVEEFDTLKNWKRSYTMETILLELRKSMASPTNKKLQQPPEGSTY
;
A
#
# COMPACT_ATOMS: atom_id res chain seq x y z
N MET A 1 -18.67 0.61 -8.71
CA MET A 1 -18.12 -0.02 -7.49
C MET A 1 -16.98 0.86 -7.01
N THR A 2 -17.22 1.63 -5.94
CA THR A 2 -16.33 2.73 -5.53
C THR A 2 -15.35 2.31 -4.45
N TYR A 3 -15.71 1.34 -3.61
CA TYR A 3 -14.93 0.91 -2.44
C TYR A 3 -14.47 -0.54 -2.59
N TRP A 4 -13.19 -0.77 -2.34
CA TRP A 4 -12.55 -2.07 -2.41
C TRP A 4 -11.69 -2.30 -1.18
N ASN A 5 -11.68 -3.54 -0.70
CA ASN A 5 -10.78 -3.98 0.36
C ASN A 5 -9.62 -4.76 -0.26
N GLY A 6 -8.40 -4.28 -0.02
CA GLY A 6 -7.16 -4.92 -0.43
C GLY A 6 -6.52 -5.67 0.74
N THR A 7 -5.79 -6.75 0.42
CA THR A 7 -5.01 -7.49 1.41
C THR A 7 -3.64 -7.80 0.85
N ILE A 8 -2.59 -7.48 1.63
CA ILE A 8 -1.21 -7.80 1.29
C ILE A 8 -0.66 -8.74 2.36
N LEU A 9 -0.18 -9.90 1.91
CA LEU A 9 0.63 -10.79 2.75
C LEU A 9 2.06 -10.26 2.75
N GLY A 10 2.58 -9.98 3.95
CA GLY A 10 3.91 -9.44 4.12
C GLY A 10 4.98 -10.34 3.50
N PRO A 11 5.98 -9.77 2.80
CA PRO A 11 7.01 -10.56 2.13
C PRO A 11 7.86 -11.36 3.12
N PRO A 12 8.30 -12.58 2.74
CA PRO A 12 9.19 -13.38 3.58
C PRO A 12 10.56 -12.69 3.74
N HIS A 13 11.30 -13.11 4.76
CA HIS A 13 12.64 -12.60 5.10
C HIS A 13 12.68 -11.08 5.31
N SER A 14 11.60 -10.53 5.90
CA SER A 14 11.46 -9.12 6.24
C SER A 14 10.78 -8.96 7.60
N ASN A 15 10.84 -7.77 8.19
CA ASN A 15 10.05 -7.44 9.39
C ASN A 15 8.54 -7.39 9.12
N HIS A 16 8.13 -7.57 7.86
CA HIS A 16 6.74 -7.72 7.47
C HIS A 16 6.31 -9.20 7.39
N GLU A 17 7.22 -10.17 7.52
CA GLU A 17 6.91 -11.61 7.42
C GLU A 17 5.84 -12.02 8.45
N ASN A 18 4.98 -12.96 8.06
CA ASN A 18 3.85 -13.46 8.85
C ASN A 18 2.76 -12.43 9.21
N ARG A 19 2.77 -11.24 8.59
CA ARG A 19 1.76 -10.21 8.82
C ARG A 19 0.79 -10.08 7.65
N ILE A 20 -0.45 -9.74 7.97
CA ILE A 20 -1.52 -9.44 7.02
C ILE A 20 -1.83 -7.94 7.10
N TYR A 21 -1.68 -7.23 5.99
CA TYR A 21 -2.01 -5.81 5.88
C TYR A 21 -3.32 -5.64 5.13
N SER A 22 -4.31 -5.03 5.78
CA SER A 22 -5.57 -4.65 5.17
C SER A 22 -5.50 -3.21 4.66
N LEU A 23 -6.08 -2.95 3.49
CA LEU A 23 -6.12 -1.64 2.84
C LEU A 23 -7.52 -1.34 2.33
N ASN A 24 -7.89 -0.06 2.34
CA ASN A 24 -9.04 0.48 1.65
C ASN A 24 -8.58 1.14 0.35
N ILE A 25 -9.26 0.84 -0.75
CA ILE A 25 -9.02 1.43 -2.06
C ILE A 25 -10.32 2.07 -2.54
N ILE A 26 -10.26 3.35 -2.88
CA ILE A 26 -11.40 4.14 -3.33
C ILE A 26 -11.16 4.59 -4.78
N CYS A 27 -12.00 4.10 -5.69
CA CYS A 27 -12.05 4.51 -7.09
C CYS A 27 -13.13 5.58 -7.25
N ASP A 28 -12.74 6.85 -7.37
CA ASP A 28 -13.66 7.95 -7.62
C ASP A 28 -14.13 7.99 -9.10
N GLU A 29 -14.90 9.01 -9.46
CA GLU A 29 -15.42 9.19 -10.82
C GLU A 29 -14.33 9.40 -11.88
N SER A 30 -13.12 9.74 -11.47
CA SER A 30 -11.99 9.99 -12.36
C SER A 30 -11.10 8.75 -12.56
N TYR A 31 -11.33 7.67 -11.83
CA TYR A 31 -10.69 6.39 -12.08
C TYR A 31 -11.24 5.73 -13.37
N PRO A 32 -10.40 5.19 -14.27
CA PRO A 32 -8.96 4.93 -14.13
C PRO A 32 -8.04 6.00 -14.74
N ASP A 33 -8.57 7.15 -15.15
CA ASP A 33 -7.74 8.23 -15.72
C ASP A 33 -6.85 8.89 -14.65
N LYS A 34 -7.31 8.90 -13.39
CA LYS A 34 -6.51 9.22 -12.19
C LYS A 34 -6.31 7.98 -11.30
N PRO A 35 -5.22 7.95 -10.50
CA PRO A 35 -5.00 6.88 -9.54
C PRO A 35 -6.10 6.83 -8.47
N PRO A 36 -6.42 5.63 -7.94
CA PRO A 36 -7.35 5.51 -6.82
C PRO A 36 -6.69 6.00 -5.52
N ILE A 37 -7.53 6.31 -4.53
CA ILE A 37 -7.07 6.67 -3.18
C ILE A 37 -6.83 5.36 -2.42
N VAL A 38 -5.62 5.19 -1.87
CA VAL A 38 -5.21 3.97 -1.15
C VAL A 38 -4.87 4.33 0.28
N THR A 39 -5.49 3.63 1.23
CA THR A 39 -5.27 3.84 2.66
C THR A 39 -5.05 2.50 3.35
N PHE A 40 -3.97 2.35 4.10
CA PHE A 40 -3.77 1.22 4.98
C PHE A 40 -4.73 1.29 6.16
N VAL A 41 -5.41 0.18 6.45
CA VAL A 41 -6.15 -0.03 7.70
C VAL A 41 -5.20 -0.55 8.78
N SER A 42 -4.36 -1.51 8.40
CA SER A 42 -3.31 -2.06 9.28
C SER A 42 -2.14 -1.09 9.38
N LYS A 43 -1.72 -0.74 10.60
CA LYS A 43 -0.55 0.11 10.85
C LYS A 43 0.71 -0.49 10.26
N ILE A 44 1.44 0.32 9.50
CA ILE A 44 2.66 -0.07 8.80
C ILE A 44 3.67 1.07 8.87
N ASN A 45 4.95 0.74 9.04
CA ASN A 45 6.03 1.69 8.86
C ASN A 45 6.63 1.50 7.47
N LEU A 46 6.26 2.38 6.54
CA LEU A 46 6.73 2.38 5.15
C LEU A 46 6.86 3.83 4.66
N PRO A 47 7.94 4.24 3.96
CA PRO A 47 8.18 5.65 3.62
C PRO A 47 7.06 6.31 2.80
N CYS A 48 6.36 5.54 1.96
CA CYS A 48 5.26 6.06 1.16
C CYS A 48 3.90 6.10 1.89
N VAL A 49 3.86 5.86 3.20
CA VAL A 49 2.63 5.85 4.01
C VAL A 49 2.70 6.91 5.10
N ASP A 50 1.69 7.77 5.17
CA ASP A 50 1.59 8.80 6.20
C ASP A 50 1.12 8.24 7.57
N LYS A 51 1.08 9.11 8.58
CA LYS A 51 0.64 8.74 9.94
C LYS A 51 -0.81 8.31 10.08
N ASN A 52 -1.64 8.56 9.06
CA ASN A 52 -3.06 8.20 9.00
C ASN A 52 -3.29 6.97 8.09
N GLY A 53 -2.23 6.39 7.52
CA GLY A 53 -2.30 5.24 6.62
C GLY A 53 -2.46 5.59 5.15
N HIS A 54 -2.50 6.87 4.75
CA HIS A 54 -2.63 7.23 3.34
C HIS A 54 -1.33 6.94 2.59
N VAL A 55 -1.45 6.32 1.41
CA VAL A 55 -0.33 6.18 0.49
C VAL A 55 -0.09 7.51 -0.22
N LEU A 56 1.08 8.09 -0.02
CA LEU A 56 1.47 9.37 -0.59
C LEU A 56 1.81 9.21 -2.08
N VAL A 57 1.09 9.94 -2.94
CA VAL A 57 1.25 9.88 -4.40
C VAL A 57 2.68 10.21 -4.82
N GLU A 58 3.29 11.23 -4.21
CA GLU A 58 4.64 11.69 -4.57
C GLU A 58 5.77 10.72 -4.22
N GLU A 59 5.55 9.88 -3.20
CA GLU A 59 6.52 8.92 -2.65
C GLU A 59 6.32 7.50 -3.19
N PHE A 60 5.24 7.26 -3.94
CA PHE A 60 4.94 5.96 -4.51
C PHE A 60 4.84 6.03 -6.04
N ASP A 61 5.89 5.55 -6.70
CA ASP A 61 6.09 5.66 -8.15
C ASP A 61 4.88 5.21 -8.98
N THR A 62 4.20 4.13 -8.57
CA THR A 62 3.02 3.61 -9.27
C THR A 62 1.86 4.60 -9.30
N LEU A 63 1.65 5.38 -8.24
CA LEU A 63 0.61 6.42 -8.20
C LEU A 63 1.11 7.74 -8.82
N LYS A 64 2.39 8.07 -8.62
CA LYS A 64 3.02 9.25 -9.20
C LYS A 64 2.98 9.23 -10.73
N ASN A 65 3.39 8.11 -11.32
CA ASN A 65 3.45 7.86 -12.75
C ASN A 65 2.26 6.99 -13.19
N TRP A 66 1.07 7.28 -12.66
CA TRP A 66 -0.13 6.50 -12.92
C TRP A 66 -0.42 6.39 -14.42
N LYS A 67 -0.72 5.18 -14.86
CA LYS A 67 -1.15 4.88 -16.23
C LYS A 67 -2.53 4.27 -16.17
N ARG A 68 -3.39 4.63 -17.11
CA ARG A 68 -4.74 4.07 -17.27
C ARG A 68 -4.75 2.53 -17.39
N SER A 69 -3.64 1.92 -17.79
CA SER A 69 -3.46 0.46 -17.86
C SER A 69 -3.20 -0.20 -16.49
N TYR A 70 -2.89 0.56 -15.45
CA TYR A 70 -2.65 0.03 -14.10
C TYR A 70 -3.97 -0.30 -13.41
N THR A 71 -3.90 -1.33 -12.57
CA THR A 71 -5.05 -1.88 -11.85
C THR A 71 -4.81 -1.82 -10.34
N MET A 72 -5.84 -2.09 -9.56
CA MET A 72 -5.71 -2.27 -8.11
C MET A 72 -4.70 -3.39 -7.78
N GLU A 73 -4.65 -4.46 -8.59
CA GLU A 73 -3.64 -5.50 -8.44
C GLU A 73 -2.23 -4.95 -8.63
N THR A 74 -2.00 -4.06 -9.63
CA THR A 74 -0.71 -3.41 -9.83
C THR A 74 -0.26 -2.67 -8.57
N ILE A 75 -1.17 -1.92 -7.94
CA ILE A 75 -0.90 -1.20 -6.69
C ILE A 75 -0.50 -2.16 -5.56
N LEU A 76 -1.25 -3.24 -5.35
CA LEU A 76 -0.97 -4.22 -4.30
C LEU A 76 0.38 -4.92 -4.51
N LEU A 77 0.70 -5.27 -5.76
CA LEU A 77 1.97 -5.89 -6.12
C LEU A 77 3.14 -4.94 -5.90
N GLU A 78 3.04 -3.69 -6.32
CA GLU A 78 4.12 -2.70 -6.18
C GLU A 78 4.31 -2.27 -4.71
N LEU A 79 3.24 -2.16 -3.92
CA LEU A 79 3.35 -1.97 -2.47
C LEU A 79 4.08 -3.15 -1.81
N ARG A 80 3.74 -4.40 -2.17
CA ARG A 80 4.42 -5.59 -1.66
C ARG A 80 5.89 -5.63 -2.06
N LYS A 81 6.24 -5.21 -3.28
CA LYS A 81 7.64 -5.07 -3.73
C LYS A 81 8.36 -3.99 -2.94
N SER A 82 7.71 -2.86 -2.67
CA SER A 82 8.28 -1.79 -1.83
C SER A 82 8.62 -2.28 -0.43
N MET A 83 7.75 -3.08 0.20
CA MET A 83 8.01 -3.73 1.50
C MET A 83 9.21 -4.70 1.45
N ALA A 84 9.39 -5.40 0.32
CA ALA A 84 10.49 -6.35 0.12
C ALA A 84 11.83 -5.69 -0.23
N SER A 85 11.83 -4.39 -0.53
CA SER A 85 13.05 -3.67 -0.93
C SER A 85 14.12 -3.72 0.18
N PRO A 86 15.43 -3.71 -0.17
CA PRO A 86 16.50 -3.78 0.83
C PRO A 86 16.43 -2.72 1.93
N THR A 87 15.93 -1.53 1.57
CA THR A 87 15.79 -0.38 2.47
C THR A 87 14.60 -0.55 3.42
N ASN A 88 13.48 -1.12 2.96
CA ASN A 88 12.25 -1.18 3.74
C ASN A 88 12.10 -2.48 4.53
N LYS A 89 12.65 -3.60 4.02
CA LYS A 89 12.46 -4.92 4.63
C LYS A 89 12.95 -5.04 6.08
N LYS A 90 13.83 -4.13 6.52
CA LYS A 90 14.41 -4.08 7.88
C LYS A 90 13.80 -2.98 8.77
N LEU A 91 12.81 -2.21 8.28
CA LEU A 91 12.16 -1.17 9.07
C LEU A 91 11.42 -1.80 10.25
N GLN A 92 11.60 -1.22 11.44
CA GLN A 92 10.85 -1.65 12.61
C GLN A 92 9.37 -1.36 12.39
N GLN A 93 8.55 -2.39 12.53
CA GLN A 93 7.11 -2.29 12.32
C GLN A 93 6.37 -2.12 13.65
N PRO A 94 5.19 -1.48 13.65
CA PRO A 94 4.30 -1.45 14.81
C PRO A 94 3.92 -2.86 15.31
N PRO A 95 3.37 -3.00 16.52
CA PRO A 95 2.83 -4.28 16.99
C PRO A 95 1.82 -4.86 16.00
N GLU A 96 1.85 -6.17 15.81
CA GLU A 96 0.90 -6.86 14.94
C GLU A 96 -0.55 -6.61 15.41
N GLY A 97 -1.49 -6.51 14.45
CA GLY A 97 -2.89 -6.20 14.75
C GLY A 97 -3.18 -4.72 15.01
N SER A 98 -2.16 -3.86 15.06
CA SER A 98 -2.37 -2.41 15.17
C SER A 98 -3.08 -1.85 13.94
N THR A 99 -4.05 -0.95 14.14
CA THR A 99 -4.75 -0.21 13.08
C THR A 99 -4.56 1.29 13.23
N TYR A 100 -4.77 2.03 12.13
CA TYR A 100 -4.81 3.50 12.17
C TYR A 100 -6.01 4.03 12.93
#